data_AF-A0A7J2NEJ9-F1
#
_entry.id   AF-A0A7J2NEJ9-F1
#
_cell.length_a   1.000
_cell.length_b   1.000
_cell.length_c   1.000
_cell.angle_alpha   90.00
_cell.angle_beta   90.00
_cell.angle_gamma   90.00
#
_symmetry.space_group_name_H-M   'P 1'
#
loop_
_entity.id
_entity.type
_entity.pdbx_description
1 polymer ?
#
loop_
_entity_poly.entity_id
_entity_poly.type
_entity_poly.pdbx_seq_one_letter_code
_entity_poly.pdbx_strand_id
1 'polypeptide(L)' 'MLKSLIELVDALETMDDETFYHHANEERNDFYNWIKEAFNENELATRLLSANNKRDVQVIILREIVKRKAKV' A
#
# COMPACT_ATOMS: atom_id res chain seq x y z
N MET A 1 -14.53 1.47 3.20
CA MET A 1 -13.54 2.34 2.52
C MET A 1 -12.43 2.59 3.52
N LEU A 2 -11.19 2.26 3.18
CA LEU A 2 -10.03 2.42 4.04
C LEU A 2 -9.72 3.91 4.24
N LYS A 3 -9.34 4.31 5.45
CA LYS A 3 -9.08 5.72 5.82
C LYS A 3 -7.64 5.98 6.24
N SER A 4 -6.83 4.94 6.41
CA SER A 4 -5.48 5.07 6.92
C SER A 4 -4.56 3.99 6.40
N LEU A 5 -3.25 4.26 6.41
CA LEU A 5 -2.23 3.30 6.00
C LEU A 5 -2.22 2.04 6.88
N ILE A 6 -2.59 2.15 8.17
CA ILE A 6 -2.68 0.99 9.05
C ILE A 6 -3.86 0.09 8.67
N GLU A 7 -5.02 0.67 8.34
CA GLU A 7 -6.17 -0.10 7.86
C GLU A 7 -5.86 -0.84 6.55
N LEU A 8 -5.04 -0.26 5.66
CA LEU A 8 -4.59 -0.97 4.47
C LEU A 8 -3.68 -2.16 4.81
N VAL A 9 -2.78 -2.01 5.77
CA VAL A 9 -1.93 -3.12 6.22
C VAL A 9 -2.78 -4.26 6.81
N ASP A 10 -3.74 -3.93 7.67
CA ASP A 10 -4.66 -4.90 8.28
C ASP A 10 -5.52 -5.61 7.22
N ALA A 11 -6.00 -4.86 6.23
CA ALA A 11 -6.73 -5.43 5.09
C ALA A 11 -5.86 -6.40 4.29
N LEU A 12 -4.62 -6.01 3.97
CA LEU A 12 -3.67 -6.87 3.23
C LEU A 12 -3.31 -8.16 3.98
N GLU A 13 -3.34 -8.15 5.31
CA GLU A 13 -3.00 -9.33 6.13
C GLU A 13 -4.05 -10.44 6.00
N THR A 14 -5.31 -10.06 5.85
CA THR A 14 -6.45 -11.00 5.70
C THR A 14 -6.85 -11.23 4.25
N MET A 15 -6.27 -10.47 3.31
CA MET A 15 -6.57 -10.55 1.88
C MET A 15 -5.97 -11.81 1.24
N ASP A 16 -6.82 -12.57 0.55
CA ASP A 16 -6.37 -13.66 -0.31
C ASP A 16 -5.67 -13.14 -1.58
N ASP A 17 -4.92 -14.02 -2.23
CA ASP A 17 -4.10 -13.62 -3.40
C ASP A 17 -4.97 -13.22 -4.60
N GLU A 18 -6.12 -13.88 -4.80
CA GLU A 18 -7.04 -13.56 -5.91
C GLU A 18 -7.55 -12.12 -5.79
N THR A 19 -8.05 -11.75 -4.60
CA THR A 19 -8.49 -10.39 -4.28
C THR A 19 -7.36 -9.39 -4.43
N PHE A 20 -6.15 -9.73 -3.98
CA PHE A 20 -4.98 -8.87 -4.18
C PHE A 20 -4.69 -8.62 -5.67
N TYR A 21 -4.67 -9.67 -6.50
CA TYR A 21 -4.41 -9.56 -7.93
C TYR A 21 -5.52 -8.87 -8.72
N HIS A 22 -6.74 -8.84 -8.19
CA HIS A 22 -7.78 -7.98 -8.73
C HIS A 22 -7.42 -6.49 -8.57
N HIS A 23 -6.75 -6.09 -7.50
CA HIS A 23 -6.35 -4.71 -7.22
C HIS A 23 -4.98 -4.32 -7.77
N ALA A 24 -4.04 -5.26 -7.83
CA ALA A 24 -2.68 -5.01 -8.30
C ALA A 24 -2.20 -6.11 -9.23
N ASN A 25 -1.97 -5.75 -10.48
CA ASN A 25 -1.46 -6.60 -11.55
C ASN A 25 -0.67 -5.76 -12.56
N GLU A 26 -0.31 -6.33 -13.71
CA GLU A 26 0.50 -5.65 -14.73
C GLU A 26 -0.19 -4.43 -15.36
N GLU A 27 -1.52 -4.38 -15.35
CA GLU A 27 -2.30 -3.29 -15.97
C GLU A 27 -2.67 -2.18 -14.98
N ARG A 28 -2.83 -2.52 -13.70
CA ARG A 28 -3.29 -1.57 -12.67
C ARG A 28 -2.66 -1.81 -11.31
N ASN A 29 -2.60 -0.75 -10.53
CA ASN A 29 -2.24 -0.80 -9.13
C ASN A 29 -3.12 0.16 -8.33
N ASP A 30 -4.21 -0.38 -7.77
CA ASP A 30 -5.17 0.40 -6.99
C ASP A 30 -4.54 0.98 -5.72
N PHE A 31 -3.54 0.31 -5.14
CA PHE A 31 -2.82 0.82 -3.97
C PHE A 31 -2.00 2.07 -4.30
N TYR A 32 -1.33 2.10 -5.46
CA TYR A 32 -0.64 3.30 -5.96
C TYR A 32 -1.62 4.47 -6.12
N ASN A 33 -2.74 4.24 -6.82
CA ASN A 33 -3.75 5.27 -7.08
C ASN A 33 -4.35 5.78 -5.77
N TRP A 34 -4.73 4.87 -4.87
CA TRP A 34 -5.32 5.23 -3.58
C TRP A 34 -4.36 6.05 -2.71
N ILE A 35 -3.09 5.65 -2.58
CA ILE A 35 -2.11 6.43 -1.79
C ILE A 35 -1.89 7.82 -2.41
N LYS A 36 -1.77 7.88 -3.73
CA LYS A 36 -1.56 9.12 -4.46
C LYS A 36 -2.76 10.07 -4.33
N GLU A 37 -3.97 9.58 -4.46
CA GLU A 37 -5.17 10.43 -4.53
C GLU A 37 -5.75 10.73 -3.14
N ALA A 38 -5.78 9.75 -2.23
CA ALA A 38 -6.37 9.92 -0.90
C ALA A 38 -5.43 10.64 0.08
N PHE A 39 -4.11 10.48 -0.07
CA PHE A 39 -3.12 11.07 0.86
C PHE A 39 -2.20 12.10 0.19
N ASN A 40 -2.27 12.27 -1.14
CA ASN A 40 -1.38 13.14 -1.91
C ASN A 40 0.12 12.78 -1.75
N GLU A 41 0.43 11.50 -1.51
CA GLU A 41 1.78 11.03 -1.21
C GLU A 41 2.46 10.37 -2.41
N ASN A 42 2.93 11.20 -3.33
CA ASN A 42 3.54 10.75 -4.59
C ASN A 42 4.79 9.87 -4.39
N GLU A 43 5.63 10.14 -3.38
CA GLU A 43 6.85 9.36 -3.09
C GLU A 43 6.48 7.95 -2.61
N LEU A 44 5.55 7.84 -1.65
CA LEU A 44 5.10 6.55 -1.13
C LEU A 44 4.37 5.75 -2.21
N ALA A 45 3.48 6.40 -2.96
CA ALA A 45 2.78 5.76 -4.07
C ALA A 45 3.78 5.18 -5.07
N THR A 46 4.76 5.97 -5.53
CA THR A 46 5.77 5.51 -6.50
C THR A 46 6.55 4.30 -6.00
N ARG A 47 6.87 4.23 -4.70
CA ARG A 47 7.54 3.05 -4.11
C ARG A 47 6.69 1.79 -4.19
N LEU A 48 5.35 1.88 -4.20
CA LEU A 48 4.50 0.71 -4.37
C LEU A 48 4.57 0.07 -5.75
N LEU A 49 5.05 0.78 -6.77
CA LEU A 49 5.21 0.21 -8.11
C LEU A 49 6.31 -0.86 -8.17
N SER A 50 7.22 -0.91 -7.17
CA SER A 50 8.23 -1.96 -7.09
C SER A 50 7.76 -3.22 -6.35
N ALA A 51 6.52 -3.26 -5.87
CA ALA A 51 5.97 -4.38 -5.12
C ALA A 51 5.45 -5.46 -6.07
N ASN A 52 5.84 -6.72 -5.83
CA ASN A 52 5.44 -7.86 -6.67
C ASN A 52 4.33 -8.70 -6.05
N ASN A 53 4.07 -8.51 -4.76
CA ASN A 53 3.10 -9.29 -3.99
C ASN A 53 2.57 -8.46 -2.81
N LYS A 54 1.54 -8.98 -2.13
CA LYS A 54 0.92 -8.32 -0.97
C LYS A 54 1.89 -8.02 0.17
N ARG A 55 2.87 -8.90 0.41
CA ARG A 55 3.87 -8.74 1.47
C ARG A 55 4.81 -7.56 1.17
N ASP A 56 5.19 -7.37 -0.08
CA ASP A 56 6.02 -6.22 -0.49
C ASP A 56 5.28 -4.90 -0.21
N VAL A 57 3.99 -4.83 -0.58
CA VAL A 57 3.13 -3.67 -0.30
C VAL A 57 3.06 -3.40 1.21
N GLN A 58 2.79 -4.43 2.02
CA GLN A 58 2.77 -4.31 3.48
C GLN A 58 4.08 -3.78 4.05
N VAL A 59 5.22 -4.33 3.62
CA VAL A 59 6.55 -3.93 4.10
C VAL A 59 6.84 -2.47 3.75
N ILE A 60 6.50 -2.02 2.53
CA ILE A 60 6.70 -0.64 2.10
C ILE A 60 5.90 0.33 2.97
N ILE A 61 4.63 0.01 3.24
CA ILE A 61 3.73 0.83 4.04
C ILE A 61 4.17 0.85 5.51
N LEU A 62 4.45 -0.32 6.10
CA LEU A 62 4.93 -0.43 7.48
C LEU A 62 6.22 0.36 7.70
N ARG A 63 7.16 0.28 6.75
CA ARG A 63 8.39 1.08 6.80
C ARG A 63 8.10 2.57 6.81
N GLU A 64 7.12 3.02 6.03
CA GLU A 64 6.73 4.44 6.02
C GLU A 64 6.06 4.86 7.34
N ILE A 65 5.20 4.01 7.92
CA ILE A 65 4.60 4.25 9.23
C ILE A 65 5.68 4.40 10.31
N VAL A 66 6.66 3.48 10.34
CA VAL A 66 7.78 3.54 11.30
C VAL A 66 8.64 4.79 11.07
N LYS A 67 8.96 5.11 9.80
CA LYS A 67 9.72 6.32 9.45
C LYS A 67 9.03 7.59 9.93
N ARG A 68 7.69 7.68 9.86
CA ARG A 68 6.94 8.83 10.40
C ARG A 68 7.04 8.91 11.90
N LYS A 69 6.82 7.79 12.61
CA LYS A 69 6.89 7.75 14.08
C LYS A 69 8.29 8.08 14.62
N ALA A 70 9.35 7.70 13.90
CA ALA A 70 10.73 7.99 14.29
C ALA A 70 11.17 9.43 14.01
N LYS A 71 10.39 10.19 13.23
CA LYS A 71 10.62 11.63 12.97
C LYS A 71 9.85 12.55 13.93
N VAL A 72 9.12 11.98 14.89
CA VAL A 72 8.41 12.71 15.95
C VAL A 72 9.31 12.80 17.18
#